data_AF-A0A392SLJ9-F1
#
_entry.id   AF-A0A392SLJ9-F1
#
_cell.length_a   1.000
_cell.length_b   1.000
_cell.length_c   1.000
_cell.angle_alpha   90.00
_cell.angle_beta   90.00
_cell.angle_gamma   90.00
#
_symmetry.space_group_name_H-M   'P 1'
#
loop_
_entity.id
_entity.type
_entity.pdbx_description
1 polymer ?
#
loop_
_entity_poly.entity_id
_entity_poly.type
_entity_poly.pdbx_seq_one_letter_code
_entity_poly.pdbx_strand_id
1 'polypeptide(L)' 'MIVCSMNVRGLGEGLKKRKVTEVIRSEKVEVIALQETKLEAIDSRLCSMLWGGDNVGWCSVPSNGRSGGLLTL' A
#
# COMPACT_ATOMS: atom_id res chain seq x y z
N MET A 1 -14.87 7.60 -8.68
CA MET A 1 -13.69 6.74 -8.85
C MET A 1 -12.42 7.57 -8.79
N ILE A 2 -11.85 7.71 -7.60
CA ILE A 2 -10.55 8.34 -7.34
C ILE A 2 -9.48 7.26 -7.28
N VAL A 3 -8.51 7.33 -8.19
CA VAL A 3 -7.38 6.38 -8.26
C VAL A 3 -6.09 7.11 -7.91
N CYS A 4 -5.32 6.56 -7.00
CA CYS A 4 -4.02 7.09 -6.60
C CYS A 4 -2.91 6.10 -7.00
N SER A 5 -1.77 6.63 -7.48
CA SER A 5 -0.57 5.84 -7.73
C SER A 5 0.60 6.51 -7.02
N MET A 6 1.30 5.76 -6.16
CA MET A 6 2.37 6.29 -5.32
C MET A 6 3.57 5.35 -5.23
N ASN A 7 4.74 5.85 -5.64
CA ASN A 7 5.99 5.17 -5.36
C ASN A 7 6.44 5.49 -3.92
N VAL A 8 6.43 4.49 -3.05
CA VAL A 8 6.67 4.65 -1.61
C VAL A 8 8.14 4.48 -1.20
N ARG A 9 8.98 3.95 -2.10
CA ARG A 9 10.42 3.69 -1.87
C ARG A 9 10.70 2.92 -0.56
N GLY A 10 9.91 1.89 -0.31
CA GLY A 10 9.97 0.96 0.81
C GLY A 10 8.87 1.23 1.83
N LEU A 11 8.00 0.26 2.09
CA LEU A 11 6.81 0.38 2.94
C LEU A 11 6.99 -0.22 4.35
N GLY A 12 8.19 -0.73 4.67
CA GLY A 12 8.48 -1.33 5.98
C GLY A 12 8.42 -0.34 7.16
N GLU A 13 8.66 0.95 6.91
CA GLU A 13 8.67 2.00 7.93
C GLU A 13 7.27 2.48 8.31
N GLY A 14 6.99 2.61 9.61
CA GLY A 14 5.68 3.03 10.13
C GLY A 14 5.21 4.41 9.65
N LEU A 15 6.12 5.37 9.48
CA LEU A 15 5.78 6.72 8.99
C LEU A 15 5.25 6.70 7.55
N LYS A 16 5.80 5.84 6.69
CA LYS A 16 5.36 5.72 5.30
C LYS A 16 3.99 5.05 5.22
N LYS A 17 3.73 4.03 6.06
CA LYS A 17 2.40 3.43 6.19
C LYS A 17 1.36 4.47 6.61
N ARG A 18 1.68 5.30 7.62
CA ARG A 18 0.80 6.39 8.07
C ARG A 18 0.51 7.39 6.95
N LYS A 19 1.53 7.77 6.17
CA LYS A 19 1.36 8.68 5.03
C LYS A 19 0.45 8.09 3.95
N VAL A 20 0.57 6.80 3.66
CA VAL A 20 -0.34 6.10 2.74
C VAL A 20 -1.78 6.14 3.25
N THR A 21 -2.01 5.80 4.52
CA THR A 21 -3.35 5.86 5.14
C THR A 21 -3.92 7.27 5.14
N GLU A 22 -3.10 8.28 5.39
CA GLU A 22 -3.51 9.69 5.33
C GLU A 22 -3.96 10.09 3.93
N VAL A 23 -3.20 9.73 2.88
CA VAL A 23 -3.56 9.97 1.48
C VAL A 23 -4.88 9.29 1.11
N ILE A 24 -5.05 8.02 1.49
CA ILE A 24 -6.30 7.28 1.22
C ILE A 24 -7.49 8.03 1.81
N ARG A 25 -7.36 8.50 3.05
CA ARG A 25 -8.45 9.19 3.77
C ARG A 25 -8.69 10.62 3.32
N SER A 26 -7.64 11.41 3.08
CA SER A 26 -7.76 12.82 2.71
C SER A 26 -8.33 12.98 1.31
N GLU A 27 -7.83 12.18 0.37
CA GLU A 27 -8.24 12.24 -1.03
C GLU A 27 -9.45 11.37 -1.35
N LYS A 28 -9.97 10.62 -0.36
CA LYS A 28 -11.08 9.65 -0.53
C LYS A 28 -10.79 8.66 -1.66
N VAL A 29 -9.59 8.08 -1.63
CA VAL A 29 -9.11 7.16 -2.67
C VAL A 29 -9.97 5.90 -2.67
N GLU A 30 -10.41 5.48 -3.85
CA GLU A 30 -11.18 4.25 -4.07
C GLU A 30 -10.30 3.08 -4.54
N VAL A 31 -9.16 3.38 -5.18
CA VAL A 31 -8.12 2.40 -5.57
C VAL A 31 -6.74 3.04 -5.41
N ILE A 32 -5.81 2.38 -4.74
CA ILE A 32 -4.42 2.85 -4.60
C ILE A 32 -3.43 1.80 -5.12
N ALA A 33 -2.53 2.24 -6.00
CA ALA A 33 -1.41 1.44 -6.51
C ALA A 33 -0.09 1.94 -5.90
N LEU A 34 0.54 1.12 -5.06
CA LEU A 34 1.81 1.40 -4.43
C LEU A 34 2.94 0.70 -5.18
N GLN A 35 4.00 1.45 -5.53
CA GLN A 35 5.20 0.91 -6.16
C GLN A 35 6.43 1.01 -5.26
N GLU A 36 7.41 0.16 -5.52
CA GLU A 36 8.64 0.05 -4.72
C GLU A 36 8.32 -0.21 -3.25
N THR A 37 7.40 -1.12 -2.96
CA THR A 37 7.05 -1.46 -1.57
C THR A 37 8.22 -2.10 -0.83
N LYS A 38 9.13 -2.79 -1.54
CA LYS A 38 10.28 -3.52 -0.98
C LYS A 38 9.88 -4.48 0.15
N LEU A 39 8.68 -5.05 0.03
CA LEU A 39 8.15 -6.07 0.94
C LEU A 39 8.10 -7.40 0.18
N GLU A 40 8.78 -8.41 0.73
CA GLU A 40 8.78 -9.77 0.18
C GLU A 40 7.49 -10.52 0.55
N ALA A 41 6.81 -10.10 1.62
CA ALA A 41 5.53 -10.62 2.05
C ALA A 41 4.58 -9.48 2.41
N ILE A 42 3.34 -9.60 1.94
CA ILE A 42 2.22 -8.72 2.28
C ILE A 42 1.07 -9.61 2.73
N ASP A 43 0.51 -9.30 3.89
CA ASP A 43 -0.62 -10.02 4.48
C ASP A 43 -1.87 -9.14 4.55
N SER A 44 -3.00 -9.77 4.83
CA SER A 44 -4.28 -9.07 5.00
C SER A 44 -4.23 -8.04 6.12
N ARG A 45 -3.49 -8.30 7.21
CA ARG A 45 -3.36 -7.38 8.34
C ARG A 45 -2.72 -6.06 7.94
N LEU A 46 -1.67 -6.09 7.12
CA LEU A 46 -1.06 -4.88 6.58
C LEU A 46 -2.03 -4.13 5.67
N CYS A 47 -2.75 -4.85 4.81
CA CYS A 47 -3.73 -4.26 3.89
C CYS A 47 -4.86 -3.55 4.64
N SER A 48 -5.46 -4.22 5.63
CA SER A 48 -6.50 -3.65 6.48
C SER A 48 -6.02 -2.43 7.26
N MET A 49 -4.77 -2.45 7.75
CA MET A 49 -4.16 -1.31 8.44
C MET A 49 -4.02 -0.10 7.51
N LEU A 50 -3.51 -0.31 6.29
CA LEU A 50 -3.30 0.77 5.33
C LEU A 50 -4.63 1.38 4.90
N TRP A 51 -5.62 0.53 4.62
CA TRP A 51 -6.96 0.93 4.18
C TRP A 51 -7.80 1.55 5.29
N GLY A 52 -7.66 1.08 6.53
CA GLY A 52 -8.48 1.47 7.67
C GLY A 52 -9.71 0.59 7.89
N GLY A 53 -9.70 -0.65 7.38
CA GLY A 53 -10.77 -1.64 7.54
C GLY A 53 -10.52 -2.91 6.71
N ASP A 54 -11.26 -3.99 7.00
CA ASP A 54 -11.11 -5.29 6.33
C ASP A 54 -11.89 -5.39 5.00
N ASN A 55 -12.62 -4.33 4.63
CA ASN A 55 -13.46 -4.26 3.44
C ASN A 55 -12.68 -3.77 2.21
N VAL A 56 -11.53 -4.39 1.93
CA VAL A 56 -10.66 -4.04 0.81
C VAL A 56 -10.17 -5.29 0.07
N GLY A 57 -10.33 -5.28 -1.25
CA GLY A 57 -9.72 -6.28 -2.12
C GLY A 57 -8.27 -5.88 -2.38
N TRP A 58 -7.36 -6.85 -2.49
CA TRP A 58 -5.96 -6.52 -2.70
C TRP A 58 -5.24 -7.54 -3.56
N CYS A 59 -4.21 -7.08 -4.27
CA CYS A 59 -3.27 -7.93 -4.98
C CYS A 59 -1.86 -7.36 -4.85
N SER A 60 -0.86 -8.24 -4.88
CA SER A 60 0.53 -7.84 -4.70
C SER A 60 1.48 -8.65 -5.56
N VAL A 61 2.58 -8.01 -5.95
CA VAL A 61 3.78 -8.69 -6.46
C VAL A 61 4.87 -8.48 -5.41
N PRO A 62 5.47 -9.54 -4.85
CA PRO A 62 6.51 -9.41 -3.84
C PRO A 62 7.77 -8.76 -4.41
N SER A 63 8.56 -8.10 -3.57
CA SER A 63 9.90 -7.64 -3.95
C SER A 63 10.89 -8.80 -4.01
N ASN A 64 11.98 -8.59 -4.76
CA ASN A 64 13.17 -9.44 -4.66
C ASN A 64 14.25 -8.66 -3.89
N GLY A 65 14.42 -8.96 -2.60
CA GLY A 65 15.24 -8.16 -1.70
C GLY A 65 14.78 -6.71 -1.64
N ARG A 66 15.66 -5.78 -2.04
CA ARG A 66 15.39 -4.32 -2.01
C ARG A 66 14.82 -3.76 -3.32
N SER A 67 14.50 -4.60 -4.29
CA SER A 67 14.05 -4.19 -5.62
C SER A 67 12.57 -4.52 -5.85
N GLY A 68 11.81 -3.53 -6.32
CA GLY A 68 10.43 -3.69 -6.73
C GLY A 68 9.45 -3.84 -5.56
N GLY A 69 8.44 -4.68 -5.77
CA GLY A 69 7.29 -4.80 -4.90
C GLY A 69 6.15 -3.87 -5.34
N LEU A 70 4.99 -4.46 -5.59
CA LEU A 70 3.75 -3.78 -5.98
C LEU A 70 2.64 -4.20 -5.03
N LEU A 71 1.77 -3.25 -4.68
CA LEU A 71 0.55 -3.51 -3.92
C LEU A 71 -0.57 -2.65 -4.50
N THR A 72 -1.70 -3.28 -4.84
CA THR A 72 -2.94 -2.58 -5.15
C THR A 72 -3.96 -2.91 -4.06
N LEU A 73 -4.54 -1.85 -3.49
CA LEU A 73 -5.64 -1.87 -2.51
C LEU A 73 -6.83 -1.11 -3.09
#